data_AF-A0A1F7TGV5-F1
#
_entry.id   AF-A0A1F7TGV5-F1
#
_cell.length_a   1.000
_cell.length_b   1.000
_cell.length_c   1.000
_cell.angle_alpha   90.00
_cell.angle_beta   90.00
_cell.angle_gamma   90.00
#
_symmetry.space_group_name_H-M   'P 1'
#
loop_
_entity.id
_entity.type
_entity.pdbx_description
1 polymer ?
#
loop_
_entity_poly.entity_id
_entity_poly.type
_entity_poly.pdbx_seq_one_letter_code
_entity_poly.pdbx_strand_id
1 'polypeptide(L)'
;MDIHRFIRTLIAGGALGAVAFWLYQIAFQGGAITAFIGGQIVSQGKYPLPPSLVGWAVHLGVSFSYAGLLALLLQLPLSSSAAARRGAGLAVALVLGWATTKVAPPAIQVTISLLSLKGFPSPLWGLNEGAGHPLWNHLLFFALVWAVDLALSASRPALSLPGAPQGRTA
;
A
#
# COMPACT_ATOMS: atom_id res chain seq x y z
N MET A 1 16.09 -6.73 4.15
CA MET A 1 15.00 -7.73 4.01
C MET A 1 15.39 -8.70 2.91
N ASP A 2 14.95 -9.97 2.91
CA ASP A 2 15.21 -10.84 1.75
C ASP A 2 14.19 -10.58 0.63
N ILE A 3 14.52 -11.00 -0.60
CA ILE A 3 13.68 -10.76 -1.78
C ILE A 3 12.31 -11.45 -1.69
N HIS A 4 12.20 -12.62 -1.03
CA HIS A 4 10.93 -13.33 -0.87
C HIS A 4 9.99 -12.58 0.07
N ARG A 5 10.51 -12.05 1.19
CA ARG A 5 9.73 -11.23 2.10
C ARG A 5 9.31 -9.93 1.41
N PHE A 6 10.20 -9.29 0.66
CA PHE A 6 9.84 -8.11 -0.13
C PHE A 6 8.66 -8.41 -1.08
N ILE A 7 8.77 -9.47 -1.89
CA ILE A 7 7.74 -9.87 -2.85
C ILE A 7 6.42 -10.22 -2.13
N ARG A 8 6.48 -10.93 -1.00
CA ARG A 8 5.29 -11.29 -0.23
C ARG A 8 4.62 -10.05 0.38
N THR A 9 5.39 -9.11 0.94
CA THR A 9 4.86 -7.84 1.44
C THR A 9 4.22 -7.04 0.30
N LEU A 10 4.87 -6.97 -0.87
CA LEU A 10 4.35 -6.29 -2.06
C LEU A 10 3.01 -6.90 -2.51
N ILE A 11 2.98 -8.21 -2.77
CA ILE A 11 1.81 -8.89 -3.34
C ILE A 11 0.70 -9.05 -2.29
N ALA A 12 0.98 -9.70 -1.17
CA ALA A 12 -0.04 -9.99 -0.16
C ALA A 12 -0.48 -8.70 0.55
N GLY A 13 0.47 -7.84 0.94
CA GLY A 13 0.15 -6.55 1.54
C GLY A 13 -0.63 -5.66 0.59
N GLY A 14 -0.21 -5.55 -0.67
CA GLY A 14 -0.93 -4.73 -1.65
C GLY A 14 -2.32 -5.27 -1.98
N ALA A 15 -2.51 -6.59 -2.12
CA ALA A 15 -3.82 -7.18 -2.40
C ALA A 15 -4.79 -7.03 -1.20
N LEU A 16 -4.33 -7.38 0.00
CA LEU A 16 -5.14 -7.24 1.22
C LEU A 16 -5.44 -5.77 1.51
N GLY A 17 -4.45 -4.89 1.35
CA GLY A 17 -4.60 -3.44 1.45
C GLY A 17 -5.64 -2.92 0.47
N ALA A 18 -5.58 -3.33 -0.81
CA ALA A 18 -6.54 -2.90 -1.83
C ALA A 18 -7.98 -3.25 -1.46
N VAL A 19 -8.21 -4.48 -0.98
CA VAL A 19 -9.53 -4.95 -0.55
C VAL A 19 -10.01 -4.21 0.69
N ALA A 20 -9.17 -4.08 1.72
CA ALA A 20 -9.50 -3.35 2.94
C ALA A 20 -9.84 -1.87 2.64
N PHE A 21 -9.05 -1.24 1.77
CA PHE A 21 -9.29 0.13 1.34
C PHE A 21 -10.63 0.29 0.64
N TRP A 22 -10.95 -0.64 -0.27
CA TRP A 22 -12.21 -0.64 -1.01
C TRP A 22 -13.41 -0.87 -0.08
N LEU A 23 -13.33 -1.84 0.84
CA LEU A 23 -14.38 -2.10 1.83
C LEU A 23 -14.63 -0.88 2.72
N TYR A 24 -13.57 -0.21 3.15
CA TYR A 24 -13.69 1.02 3.94
C TYR A 24 -14.43 2.12 3.17
N GLN A 25 -14.16 2.30 1.87
CA GLN A 25 -14.88 3.29 1.07
C GLN A 25 -16.36 2.97 0.91
N ILE A 26 -16.71 1.70 0.70
CA ILE A 26 -18.12 1.29 0.61
C ILE A 26 -18.84 1.56 1.93
N ALA A 27 -18.20 1.24 3.06
CA ALA A 27 -18.81 1.40 4.37
C ALA A 27 -18.97 2.88 4.80
N PHE A 28 -18.03 3.75 4.41
CA PHE A 28 -17.92 5.08 5.03
C PHE A 28 -17.88 6.27 4.05
N GLN A 29 -17.77 6.06 2.74
CA GLN A 29 -17.58 7.15 1.77
C GLN A 29 -18.63 7.16 0.64
N GLY A 30 -19.60 6.24 0.66
CA GLY A 30 -20.73 6.23 -0.29
C GLY A 30 -20.38 5.85 -1.74
N GLY A 31 -19.10 5.61 -2.04
CA GLY A 31 -18.65 5.22 -3.38
C GLY A 31 -17.19 4.77 -3.38
N ALA A 32 -16.87 3.79 -4.23
CA ALA A 32 -15.53 3.25 -4.36
C ALA A 32 -14.71 4.00 -5.42
N ILE A 33 -13.44 4.27 -5.11
CA ILE A 33 -12.50 4.93 -6.04
C ILE A 33 -12.32 4.14 -7.34
N THR A 34 -12.46 2.81 -7.27
CA THR A 34 -12.40 1.92 -8.43
C THR A 34 -13.49 2.26 -9.44
N ALA A 35 -14.72 2.49 -9.00
CA ALA A 35 -15.82 2.87 -9.89
C ALA A 35 -15.60 4.25 -10.51
N PHE A 36 -15.15 5.22 -9.72
CA PHE A 36 -14.87 6.58 -10.19
C PHE A 36 -13.74 6.61 -11.22
N ILE A 37 -12.55 6.10 -10.89
CA ILE A 37 -11.37 6.13 -11.77
C ILE A 37 -11.65 5.34 -13.05
N GLY A 38 -12.20 4.13 -12.92
CA GLY A 38 -12.53 3.30 -14.07
C GLY A 38 -13.52 3.97 -15.01
N GLY A 39 -14.57 4.60 -14.47
CA GLY A 39 -15.56 5.33 -15.24
C GLY A 39 -14.96 6.53 -15.98
N GLN A 40 -14.10 7.29 -15.32
CA GLN A 40 -13.41 8.42 -15.94
C GLN A 40 -12.46 7.95 -17.06
N ILE A 41 -11.63 6.93 -16.82
CA ILE A 41 -10.68 6.44 -17.83
C ILE A 41 -11.40 5.89 -19.06
N VAL A 42 -12.40 5.04 -18.86
CA VAL A 42 -13.14 4.43 -19.97
C VAL A 42 -13.90 5.47 -20.77
N SER A 43 -14.61 6.40 -20.11
CA SER A 43 -15.38 7.42 -20.81
C SER A 43 -14.50 8.42 -21.56
N GLN A 44 -13.41 8.90 -20.96
CA GLN A 44 -12.52 9.88 -21.57
C GLN A 44 -11.64 9.28 -22.68
N GLY A 45 -11.17 8.04 -22.49
CA GLY A 45 -10.38 7.29 -23.47
C GLY A 45 -11.21 6.61 -24.56
N LYS A 46 -12.55 6.55 -24.40
CA LYS A 46 -13.49 5.84 -25.29
C LYS A 46 -13.14 4.36 -25.48
N TYR A 47 -12.70 3.70 -24.40
CA TYR A 47 -12.30 2.29 -24.47
C TYR A 47 -13.51 1.34 -24.49
N PRO A 48 -13.46 0.24 -25.27
CA PRO A 48 -14.47 -0.81 -25.24
C PRO A 48 -14.22 -1.79 -24.08
N LEU A 49 -14.03 -1.26 -22.86
CA LEU A 49 -13.72 -2.05 -21.66
C LEU A 49 -14.70 -1.73 -20.53
N PRO A 50 -15.03 -2.71 -19.65
CA PRO A 50 -15.83 -2.43 -18.47
C PRO A 50 -15.11 -1.45 -17.52
N PRO A 51 -15.77 -0.36 -17.06
CA PRO A 51 -15.18 0.58 -16.09
C PRO A 51 -14.68 -0.08 -14.80
N SER A 52 -15.42 -1.06 -14.29
CA SER A 52 -15.04 -1.79 -13.08
C SER A 52 -13.71 -2.51 -13.22
N LEU A 53 -13.44 -3.13 -14.37
CA LEU A 53 -12.19 -3.83 -14.65
C LEU A 53 -11.01 -2.86 -14.67
N VAL A 54 -11.14 -1.75 -15.40
CA VAL A 54 -10.10 -0.71 -15.47
C VAL A 54 -9.84 -0.10 -14.10
N GLY A 55 -10.90 0.22 -13.36
CA GLY A 55 -10.82 0.78 -12.01
C GLY A 55 -10.08 -0.12 -11.03
N TRP A 56 -10.40 -1.42 -11.02
CA TRP A 56 -9.72 -2.39 -10.17
C TRP A 56 -8.27 -2.63 -10.59
N ALA A 57 -7.97 -2.68 -11.89
CA ALA A 57 -6.60 -2.81 -12.38
C ALA A 57 -5.72 -1.65 -11.90
N VAL A 58 -6.21 -0.41 -12.01
CA VAL A 58 -5.50 0.78 -11.51
C VAL A 58 -5.34 0.73 -9.99
N HIS A 59 -6.40 0.41 -9.25
CA HIS A 59 -6.36 0.34 -7.79
C HIS A 59 -5.39 -0.72 -7.25
N LEU A 60 -5.36 -1.90 -7.87
CA LEU A 60 -4.38 -2.94 -7.55
C LEU A 60 -2.96 -2.50 -7.89
N GLY A 61 -2.75 -1.90 -9.06
CA GLY A 61 -1.44 -1.37 -9.47
C GLY A 61 -0.87 -0.34 -8.50
N VAL A 62 -1.69 0.63 -8.08
CA VAL A 62 -1.31 1.62 -7.05
C VAL A 62 -1.06 0.94 -5.71
N SER A 63 -1.91 0.00 -5.30
CA SER A 63 -1.77 -0.72 -4.03
C SER A 63 -0.48 -1.54 -3.96
N PHE A 64 -0.12 -2.27 -5.03
CA PHE A 64 1.17 -2.97 -5.12
C PHE A 64 2.35 -2.00 -5.10
N SER A 65 2.23 -0.85 -5.77
CA SER A 65 3.28 0.18 -5.78
C SER A 65 3.51 0.77 -4.39
N TYR A 66 2.43 1.09 -3.66
CA TYR A 66 2.49 1.59 -2.29
C TYR A 66 3.02 0.53 -1.30
N ALA A 67 2.58 -0.72 -1.43
CA ALA A 67 3.10 -1.80 -0.61
C ALA A 67 4.59 -2.04 -0.86
N GLY A 68 5.01 -2.02 -2.13
CA GLY A 68 6.42 -2.08 -2.52
C GLY A 68 7.24 -0.92 -1.96
N LEU A 69 6.74 0.31 -2.06
CA LEU A 69 7.41 1.49 -1.49
C LEU A 69 7.61 1.36 0.02
N LEU A 70 6.56 1.01 0.77
CA LEU A 70 6.70 0.77 2.20
C LEU A 70 7.72 -0.36 2.46
N ALA A 71 7.62 -1.47 1.76
CA ALA A 71 8.55 -2.59 1.89
C ALA A 71 10.01 -2.16 1.65
N LEU A 72 10.29 -1.30 0.66
CA LEU A 72 11.62 -0.71 0.43
C LEU A 72 12.08 0.13 1.62
N LEU A 73 11.23 1.03 2.14
CA LEU A 73 11.59 1.89 3.26
C LEU A 73 11.82 1.12 4.56
N LEU A 74 11.12 0.00 4.77
CA LEU A 74 11.33 -0.88 5.93
C LEU A 74 12.69 -1.60 5.91
N GLN A 75 13.45 -1.53 4.81
CA GLN A 75 14.82 -2.06 4.74
C GLN A 75 15.87 -1.11 5.30
N LEU A 76 15.54 0.17 5.48
CA LEU A 76 16.49 1.15 5.96
C LEU A 76 16.96 0.80 7.38
N PRO A 77 18.26 0.90 7.68
CA PRO A 77 18.80 0.55 8.99
C PRO A 77 18.54 1.66 10.03
N LEU A 78 17.27 1.89 10.36
CA LEU A 78 16.85 2.99 11.24
C LEU A 78 17.21 2.76 12.72
N SER A 79 17.38 1.50 13.14
CA SER A 79 17.78 1.16 14.52
C SER A 79 18.34 -0.26 14.62
N SER A 80 19.23 -0.45 15.60
CA SER A 80 19.77 -1.76 16.01
C SER A 80 18.79 -2.55 16.90
N SER A 81 17.91 -1.88 17.65
CA SER A 81 16.91 -2.53 18.50
C SER A 81 15.71 -3.01 17.68
N ALA A 82 15.29 -4.27 17.91
CA ALA A 82 14.14 -4.84 17.22
C ALA A 82 12.84 -4.08 17.52
N ALA A 83 12.63 -3.65 18.77
CA ALA A 83 11.44 -2.88 19.17
C ALA A 83 11.43 -1.49 18.51
N ALA A 84 12.56 -0.79 18.55
CA ALA A 84 12.70 0.52 17.91
C ALA A 84 12.52 0.44 16.39
N ARG A 85 13.02 -0.61 15.74
CA ARG A 85 12.82 -0.86 14.31
C ARG A 85 11.35 -1.06 13.95
N ARG A 86 10.59 -1.80 14.76
CA ARG A 86 9.15 -1.99 14.56
C ARG A 86 8.40 -0.66 14.72
N GLY A 87 8.72 0.11 15.76
CA GLY A 87 8.14 1.44 15.98
C GLY A 87 8.43 2.41 14.84
N ALA A 88 9.68 2.46 14.37
CA ALA A 88 10.06 3.27 13.21
C ALA A 88 9.32 2.83 11.95
N GLY A 89 9.16 1.51 11.73
CA GLY A 89 8.40 0.98 10.60
C GLY A 89 6.92 1.39 10.62
N LEU A 90 6.29 1.38 11.80
CA LEU A 90 4.92 1.88 11.95
C LEU A 90 4.86 3.39 11.67
N ALA A 91 5.81 4.17 12.19
CA ALA A 91 5.86 5.61 11.92
C ALA A 91 5.99 5.90 10.42
N VAL A 92 6.85 5.17 9.70
CA VAL A 92 6.96 5.27 8.23
C VAL A 92 5.64 4.94 7.55
N ALA A 93 4.94 3.89 7.97
CA ALA A 93 3.64 3.53 7.41
C ALA A 93 2.59 4.65 7.61
N LEU A 94 2.55 5.26 8.80
CA LEU A 94 1.63 6.36 9.09
C LEU A 94 1.96 7.64 8.30
N VAL A 95 3.25 7.98 8.19
CA VAL A 95 3.70 9.13 7.38
C VAL A 95 3.37 8.91 5.91
N LEU A 96 3.57 7.69 5.38
CA LEU A 96 3.16 7.36 4.03
C LEU A 96 1.66 7.51 3.85
N GLY A 97 0.84 6.95 4.74
CA GLY A 97 -0.62 7.09 4.67
C GLY A 97 -1.09 8.55 4.67
N TRP A 98 -0.49 9.38 5.52
CA TRP A 98 -0.74 10.82 5.53
C TRP A 98 -0.31 11.49 4.21
N ALA A 99 0.92 11.27 3.76
CA ALA A 99 1.46 11.89 2.55
C ALA A 99 0.66 11.48 1.30
N THR A 100 0.34 10.19 1.15
CA THR A 100 -0.47 9.69 0.03
C THR A 100 -1.87 10.27 0.04
N THR A 101 -2.45 10.51 1.22
CA THR A 101 -3.77 11.16 1.32
C THR A 101 -3.71 12.58 0.76
N LYS A 102 -2.67 13.35 1.11
CA LYS A 102 -2.47 14.73 0.65
C LYS A 102 -2.37 14.81 -0.88
N VAL A 103 -1.58 13.93 -1.49
CA VAL A 103 -1.31 13.96 -2.94
C VAL A 103 -2.32 13.16 -3.77
N ALA A 104 -3.27 12.46 -3.14
CA ALA A 104 -4.21 11.60 -3.85
C ALA A 104 -5.00 12.35 -4.95
N PRO A 105 -5.59 13.54 -4.73
CA PRO A 105 -6.34 14.21 -5.79
C PRO A 105 -5.52 14.51 -7.06
N PRO A 106 -4.37 15.22 -7.01
CA PRO A 106 -3.58 15.46 -8.23
C PRO A 106 -3.04 14.16 -8.84
N ALA A 107 -2.65 13.17 -8.03
CA ALA A 107 -2.20 11.87 -8.53
C ALA A 107 -3.30 11.12 -9.29
N ILE A 108 -4.54 11.15 -8.79
CA ILE A 108 -5.71 10.56 -9.46
C ILE A 108 -5.97 11.27 -10.79
N GLN A 109 -5.94 12.61 -10.82
CA GLN A 109 -6.13 13.37 -12.06
C GLN A 109 -5.08 13.02 -13.12
N VAL A 110 -3.81 12.96 -12.73
CA VAL A 110 -2.70 12.56 -13.63
C VAL A 110 -2.92 11.15 -14.14
N THR A 111 -3.28 10.21 -13.25
CA THR A 111 -3.55 8.81 -13.61
C THR A 111 -4.67 8.70 -14.63
N ILE A 112 -5.80 9.38 -14.39
CA ILE A 112 -6.93 9.39 -15.32
C ILE A 112 -6.50 9.98 -16.67
N SER A 113 -5.84 11.13 -16.67
CA SER A 113 -5.48 11.85 -17.89
C SER A 113 -4.49 11.07 -18.76
N LEU A 114 -3.44 10.50 -18.16
CA LEU A 114 -2.45 9.70 -18.86
C LEU A 114 -3.05 8.40 -19.40
N LEU A 115 -3.80 7.66 -18.59
CA LEU A 115 -4.41 6.40 -19.01
C LEU A 115 -5.57 6.61 -20.00
N SER A 116 -6.12 7.82 -20.10
CA SER A 116 -7.12 8.21 -21.11
C SER A 116 -6.49 8.82 -22.37
N LEU A 117 -5.15 8.85 -22.48
CA LEU A 117 -4.41 9.44 -23.60
C LEU A 117 -4.70 10.94 -23.82
N LYS A 118 -4.97 11.69 -22.73
CA LYS A 118 -5.22 13.13 -22.77
C LYS A 118 -3.97 13.98 -22.47
N GLY A 119 -2.83 13.34 -22.19
CA GLY A 119 -1.59 14.02 -21.82
C GLY A 119 -1.54 14.38 -20.33
N PHE A 120 -0.53 15.15 -19.93
CA PHE A 120 -0.37 15.57 -18.54
C PHE A 120 -1.31 16.76 -18.22
N PRO A 121 -2.15 16.68 -17.18
CA PRO A 121 -3.11 17.74 -16.89
C PRO A 121 -2.40 18.99 -16.33
N SER A 122 -2.81 20.16 -16.81
CA SER A 122 -2.42 21.46 -16.26
C SER A 122 -3.61 22.43 -16.34
N PRO A 123 -4.04 23.03 -15.22
CA PRO A 123 -3.50 22.89 -13.86
C PRO A 123 -3.87 21.55 -13.18
N LEU A 124 -3.13 21.22 -12.12
CA LEU A 124 -3.44 20.07 -11.25
C LEU A 124 -4.53 20.41 -10.24
N TRP A 125 -5.31 19.40 -9.83
CA TRP A 125 -6.18 19.47 -8.66
C TRP A 125 -5.34 19.78 -7.41
N GLY A 126 -5.93 20.54 -6.48
CA GLY A 126 -5.30 20.88 -5.22
C GLY A 126 -5.02 19.66 -4.35
N LEU A 127 -4.09 19.83 -3.40
CA LEU A 127 -3.84 18.81 -2.37
C LEU A 127 -5.08 18.59 -1.51
N ASN A 128 -5.20 17.39 -0.94
CA ASN A 128 -6.25 17.09 0.01
C ASN A 128 -5.94 17.69 1.38
N GLU A 129 -6.56 18.83 1.70
CA GLU A 129 -6.40 19.43 3.04
C GLU A 129 -7.31 18.83 4.10
N GLY A 130 -8.30 18.02 3.70
CA GLY A 130 -9.27 17.42 4.61
C GLY A 130 -8.68 16.33 5.50
N ALA A 131 -8.96 16.43 6.80
CA ALA A 131 -8.92 15.29 7.70
C ALA A 131 -10.23 14.49 7.60
N GLY A 132 -10.20 13.18 7.89
CA GLY A 132 -11.41 12.34 7.91
C GLY A 132 -11.23 11.01 7.19
N HIS A 133 -12.33 10.49 6.61
CA HIS A 133 -12.36 9.15 6.02
C HIS A 133 -11.26 8.89 4.97
N PRO A 134 -10.89 9.82 4.07
CA PRO A 134 -9.78 9.58 3.15
C PRO A 134 -8.44 9.33 3.86
N LEU A 135 -8.15 10.08 4.93
CA LEU A 135 -6.94 9.90 5.72
C LEU A 135 -6.96 8.54 6.42
N TRP A 136 -8.05 8.24 7.14
CA TRP A 136 -8.20 6.96 7.83
C TRP A 136 -8.06 5.77 6.89
N ASN A 137 -8.55 5.89 5.67
CA ASN A 137 -8.46 4.81 4.69
C ASN A 137 -7.01 4.52 4.28
N HIS A 138 -6.21 5.55 4.01
CA HIS A 138 -4.79 5.37 3.68
C HIS A 138 -3.99 4.91 4.91
N LEU A 139 -4.26 5.46 6.10
CA LEU A 139 -3.62 5.00 7.33
C LEU A 139 -3.88 3.51 7.57
N LEU A 140 -5.14 3.07 7.41
CA LEU A 140 -5.51 1.66 7.53
C LEU A 140 -4.76 0.81 6.50
N PHE A 141 -4.72 1.24 5.23
CA PHE A 141 -3.98 0.55 4.18
C PHE A 141 -2.51 0.33 4.57
N PHE A 142 -1.78 1.39 4.92
CA PHE A 142 -0.36 1.26 5.21
C PHE A 142 -0.08 0.54 6.52
N ALA A 143 -0.93 0.72 7.55
CA ALA A 143 -0.83 -0.04 8.79
C ALA A 143 -1.03 -1.54 8.54
N LEU A 144 -1.97 -1.93 7.67
CA LEU A 144 -2.19 -3.32 7.29
C LEU A 144 -0.99 -3.90 6.54
N VAL A 145 -0.43 -3.19 5.55
CA VAL A 145 0.77 -3.64 4.83
C VAL A 145 1.95 -3.82 5.81
N TRP A 146 2.14 -2.88 6.73
CA TRP A 146 3.16 -3.00 7.77
C TRP A 146 2.92 -4.22 8.67
N ALA A 147 1.67 -4.48 9.07
CA ALA A 147 1.33 -5.65 9.89
C ALA A 147 1.60 -6.98 9.15
N VAL A 148 1.32 -7.05 7.85
CA VAL A 148 1.66 -8.19 7.00
C VAL A 148 3.18 -8.42 6.99
N ASP A 149 3.96 -7.37 6.75
CA ASP A 149 5.42 -7.47 6.77
C ASP A 149 5.97 -7.93 8.14
N LEU A 150 5.39 -7.41 9.23
CA LEU A 150 5.72 -7.80 10.59
C LEU A 150 5.43 -9.29 10.84
N ALA A 151 4.27 -9.78 10.42
CA ALA A 151 3.91 -11.20 10.55
C ALA A 151 4.85 -12.11 9.74
N LEU A 152 5.19 -11.71 8.51
CA LEU A 152 6.14 -12.41 7.66
C LEU A 152 7.56 -12.43 8.27
N SER A 153 7.92 -11.39 9.01
CA SER A 153 9.19 -11.32 9.75
C SER A 153 9.27 -12.35 10.87
N ALA A 154 8.16 -12.52 11.59
CA ALA A 154 8.08 -13.40 12.76
C ALA A 154 8.01 -14.88 12.39
N SER A 155 7.61 -15.20 11.15
CA SER A 155 7.38 -16.56 10.66
C SER A 155 8.64 -17.30 10.21
N ARG A 156 9.85 -16.72 10.37
CA ARG A 156 11.10 -17.45 10.09
C ARG A 156 11.36 -18.45 11.22
N PRO A 157 11.41 -19.76 10.95
CA PRO A 157 11.82 -20.72 11.97
C PRO A 157 13.22 -20.38 12.43
N ALA A 158 13.45 -20.37 13.75
CA ALA A 158 14.80 -20.42 14.27
C ALA A 158 15.42 -21.71 13.71
N LEU A 159 16.42 -21.57 12.84
CA LEU A 159 17.26 -22.70 12.46
C LEU A 159 17.90 -23.21 13.76
N SER A 160 17.33 -24.25 14.34
CA SER A 160 18.01 -25.06 15.32
C SER A 160 19.21 -25.67 14.60
N LEU A 161 20.40 -25.17 14.91
CA LEU A 161 21.64 -25.80 14.45
C LEU A 161 21.62 -27.26 14.90
N PRO A 162 21.70 -28.25 13.99
CA PRO A 162 21.89 -29.63 14.39
C PRO A 162 23.30 -29.72 14.99
N GLY A 163 23.42 -29.92 16.30
CA GLY A 163 24.70 -30.29 16.91
C GLY A 163 25.17 -29.52 18.13
N ALA A 164 24.31 -28.86 18.93
CA ALA A 164 24.74 -28.47 20.27
C ALA A 164 24.98 -29.74 21.11
N PRO A 165 26.21 -30.03 21.57
CA PRO A 165 26.49 -31.21 22.37
C PRO A 165 25.80 -31.06 23.72
N GLN A 166 25.00 -32.05 24.11
CA GLN A 166 24.52 -32.19 25.49
C GLN A 166 25.74 -32.58 26.36
N GLY A 167 26.45 -31.57 26.84
CA GLY A 167 27.51 -31.72 27.82
C GLY A 167 26.90 -32.17 29.16
N ARG A 168 27.09 -33.45 29.45
CA ARG A 168 26.67 -34.14 30.68
C ARG A 168 27.28 -33.46 31.90
N THR A 169 26.44 -33.10 32.87
CA THR A 169 26.87 -32.86 34.25
C THR A 169 27.25 -34.21 34.86
N ALA A 170 28.49 -34.32 35.33
CA ALA A 170 28.92 -35.29 36.33
C ALA A 170 29.25 -34.50 37.61
#